data_AF-A0A094PRG1-F1
#
_entry.id   AF-A0A094PRG1-F1
#
_cell.length_a   1.000
_cell.length_b   1.000
_cell.length_c   1.000
_cell.angle_alpha   90.00
_cell.angle_beta   90.00
_cell.angle_gamma   90.00
#
_symmetry.space_group_name_H-M   'P 1'
#
loop_
_entity.id
_entity.type
_entity.pdbx_description
1 polymer ?
#
loop_
_entity_poly.entity_id
_entity_poly.type
_entity_poly.pdbx_seq_one_letter_code
_entity_poly.pdbx_strand_id
1 'polypeptide(L)'
;MRKIYAGLAIAVLIAASSMPAQAATIAGTTCAKVGSTKTVVGIKHFCVMSSKKLLWNKGTVLKTNPIPTASATPTASATPTASATPTADPANFLIVSPIDPKVISKISKFRSCVGHDYSPGFSAKMQNKPSESLEIARSMKHYLFLKVPFIPSGNVKGFAPFEGTVRIQTEQSGNGAQVFIMNESGWIFVFFHGDPLVQNGEKVKAGDPVISWWSKDQSAFAASTGGTAENSSVDIALIDFMANKFESPFLHFTPEILSQWKSSGFDRDSMIISKTSRDSSPCSVGADGERFTGQATSDQYVVASS
;
A
#
# COMPACT_ATOMS: atom_id res chain seq x y z
N MET A 1 80.68 -34.83 -9.94
CA MET A 1 79.30 -35.08 -10.40
C MET A 1 78.52 -35.77 -9.28
N ARG A 2 77.33 -35.24 -8.95
CA ARG A 2 76.20 -35.79 -8.14
C ARG A 2 76.39 -36.15 -6.66
N LYS A 3 75.85 -35.23 -5.81
CA LYS A 3 74.99 -35.36 -4.59
C LYS A 3 75.62 -36.16 -3.41
N ILE A 4 75.31 -35.98 -2.12
CA ILE A 4 74.01 -35.90 -1.45
C ILE A 4 74.21 -35.47 0.05
N TYR A 5 73.13 -35.01 0.70
CA TYR A 5 72.83 -34.95 2.16
C TYR A 5 73.39 -33.75 2.95
N ALA A 6 72.69 -33.08 3.87
CA ALA A 6 71.35 -33.20 4.42
C ALA A 6 71.01 -31.86 5.11
N GLY A 7 69.88 -31.23 4.76
CA GLY A 7 69.33 -30.10 5.49
C GLY A 7 68.11 -30.55 6.28
N LEU A 8 68.26 -30.65 7.60
CA LEU A 8 67.27 -31.13 8.55
C LEU A 8 66.05 -30.19 8.63
N ALA A 9 64.90 -30.82 8.85
CA ALA A 9 63.56 -30.29 8.74
C ALA A 9 63.04 -29.60 10.03
N ILE A 10 62.25 -28.54 9.81
CA ILE A 10 60.93 -28.23 10.38
C ILE A 10 60.78 -28.13 11.91
N ALA A 11 60.43 -26.92 12.37
CA ALA A 11 59.30 -26.71 13.30
C ALA A 11 58.82 -25.25 13.24
N VAL A 12 57.77 -24.96 12.46
CA VAL A 12 56.99 -23.72 12.59
C VAL A 12 55.55 -24.10 12.90
N LEU A 13 55.11 -23.74 14.09
CA LEU A 13 53.73 -23.87 14.57
C LEU A 13 52.79 -23.08 13.64
N ILE A 14 51.86 -23.78 12.99
CA ILE A 14 50.71 -23.14 12.36
C ILE A 14 49.62 -23.00 13.42
N ALA A 15 49.50 -21.81 13.99
CA ALA A 15 48.31 -21.41 14.72
C ALA A 15 47.15 -21.34 13.72
N ALA A 16 46.25 -22.31 13.78
CA ALA A 16 44.97 -22.25 13.08
C ALA A 16 44.12 -21.14 13.71
N SER A 17 44.22 -19.93 13.17
CA SER A 17 43.26 -18.87 13.42
C SER A 17 41.93 -19.28 12.79
N SER A 18 40.97 -19.62 13.63
CA SER A 18 39.56 -19.68 13.27
C SER A 18 39.13 -18.30 12.79
N MET A 19 39.11 -18.08 11.47
CA MET A 19 38.48 -16.90 10.90
C MET A 19 36.99 -16.95 11.26
N PRO A 20 36.43 -15.92 11.91
CA PRO A 20 34.99 -15.82 12.05
C PRO A 20 34.41 -15.68 10.63
N ALA A 21 33.47 -16.57 10.28
CA ALA A 21 32.65 -16.43 9.09
C ALA A 21 32.01 -15.04 9.13
N GLN A 22 32.45 -14.13 8.26
CA GLN A 22 31.85 -12.81 8.16
C GLN A 22 30.41 -13.00 7.66
N ALA A 23 29.44 -12.70 8.53
CA ALA A 23 28.07 -12.56 8.12
C ALA A 23 28.02 -11.56 6.95
N ALA A 24 27.53 -12.01 5.80
CA ALA A 24 27.50 -11.21 4.57
C ALA A 24 26.74 -9.90 4.83
N THR A 25 27.46 -8.78 4.92
CA THR A 25 26.83 -7.46 5.03
C THR A 25 26.26 -7.08 3.67
N ILE A 26 25.09 -6.41 3.65
CA ILE A 26 24.52 -5.94 2.38
C ILE A 26 25.39 -4.88 1.69
N ALA A 27 26.25 -4.21 2.47
CA ALA A 27 27.27 -3.29 2.03
C ALA A 27 28.30 -4.01 1.14
N GLY A 28 28.15 -3.88 -0.18
CA GLY A 28 29.03 -4.50 -1.17
C GLY A 28 28.30 -5.27 -2.28
N THR A 29 27.01 -5.55 -2.13
CA THR A 29 26.23 -6.22 -3.18
C THR A 29 25.52 -5.23 -4.10
N THR A 30 25.65 -5.38 -5.42
CA THR A 30 24.93 -4.55 -6.39
C THR A 30 23.48 -5.00 -6.52
N CYS A 31 22.59 -4.01 -6.57
CA CYS A 31 21.17 -4.17 -6.83
C CYS A 31 21.00 -3.93 -8.34
N ALA A 32 20.75 -4.99 -9.10
CA ALA A 32 20.79 -4.96 -10.58
C ALA A 32 19.42 -4.75 -11.24
N LYS A 33 18.34 -5.05 -10.52
CA LYS A 33 16.96 -4.95 -11.04
C LYS A 33 15.98 -4.58 -9.92
N VAL A 34 15.20 -3.52 -10.14
CA VAL A 34 14.14 -3.07 -9.22
C VAL A 34 13.21 -4.23 -8.84
N GLY A 35 12.83 -4.31 -7.57
CA GLY A 35 11.96 -5.34 -7.03
C GLY A 35 12.67 -6.62 -6.60
N SER A 36 13.96 -6.79 -6.93
CA SER A 36 14.75 -7.93 -6.43
C SER A 36 14.84 -7.90 -4.91
N THR A 37 14.89 -9.06 -4.27
CA THR A 37 14.98 -9.14 -2.82
C THR A 37 16.18 -9.95 -2.36
N LYS A 38 16.89 -9.47 -1.34
CA LYS A 38 17.99 -10.21 -0.68
C LYS A 38 17.76 -10.24 0.82
N THR A 39 18.00 -11.40 1.41
CA THR A 39 17.91 -11.55 2.87
C THR A 39 19.31 -11.57 3.47
N VAL A 40 19.58 -10.65 4.38
CA VAL A 40 20.84 -10.56 5.12
C VAL A 40 20.52 -10.58 6.61
N VAL A 41 21.06 -11.57 7.34
CA VAL A 41 20.83 -11.74 8.79
C VAL A 41 19.32 -11.72 9.15
N GLY A 42 18.49 -12.41 8.37
CA GLY A 42 17.03 -12.49 8.59
C GLY A 42 16.24 -11.24 8.20
N ILE A 43 16.87 -10.24 7.59
CA ILE A 43 16.24 -8.99 7.17
C ILE A 43 16.10 -8.97 5.65
N LYS A 44 14.87 -8.77 5.14
CA LYS A 44 14.59 -8.72 3.70
C LYS A 44 14.84 -7.31 3.17
N HIS A 45 15.82 -7.19 2.29
CA HIS A 45 16.13 -5.98 1.56
C HIS A 45 15.51 -6.00 0.17
N PHE A 46 14.98 -4.88 -0.25
CA PHE A 46 14.37 -4.66 -1.56
C PHE A 46 15.29 -3.80 -2.39
N CYS A 47 15.56 -4.23 -3.61
CA CYS A 47 16.29 -3.48 -4.61
C CYS A 47 15.33 -2.43 -5.18
N VAL A 48 15.56 -1.16 -4.86
CA VAL A 48 14.69 -0.04 -5.25
C VAL A 48 15.47 0.97 -6.08
N MET A 49 14.79 1.66 -6.99
CA MET A 49 15.37 2.78 -7.71
C MET A 49 15.26 4.03 -6.85
N SER A 50 16.39 4.66 -6.56
CA SER A 50 16.49 5.91 -5.81
C SER A 50 17.38 6.86 -6.60
N SER A 51 16.83 7.99 -7.04
CA SER A 51 17.57 9.06 -7.73
C SER A 51 18.43 8.54 -8.89
N LYS A 52 17.84 7.74 -9.79
CA LYS A 52 18.48 7.10 -10.97
C LYS A 52 19.51 6.00 -10.67
N LYS A 53 19.68 5.58 -9.41
CA LYS A 53 20.55 4.46 -9.03
C LYS A 53 19.75 3.36 -8.33
N LEU A 54 20.22 2.13 -8.45
CA LEU A 54 19.60 0.97 -7.82
C LEU A 54 20.26 0.70 -6.47
N LEU A 55 19.49 0.78 -5.38
CA LEU A 55 19.98 0.66 -4.00
C LEU A 55 19.16 -0.37 -3.22
N TRP A 56 19.81 -1.05 -2.28
CA TRP A 56 19.15 -1.93 -1.34
C TRP A 56 18.49 -1.14 -0.22
N ASN A 57 17.17 -1.26 -0.06
CA ASN A 57 16.40 -0.67 1.03
C ASN A 57 15.88 -1.74 1.99
N LYS A 58 15.92 -1.47 3.29
CA LYS A 58 15.59 -2.43 4.35
C LYS A 58 14.07 -2.47 4.58
N GLY A 59 13.43 -3.58 4.24
CA GLY A 59 12.09 -3.91 4.74
C GLY A 59 12.21 -4.72 6.03
N THR A 60 11.36 -4.42 7.01
CA THR A 60 11.40 -5.07 8.32
C THR A 60 11.02 -6.56 8.25
N VAL A 61 11.55 -7.28 9.23
CA VAL A 61 11.78 -8.73 9.34
C VAL A 61 10.49 -9.56 9.29
N LEU A 62 10.51 -10.66 8.52
CA LEU A 62 9.57 -11.77 8.63
C LEU A 62 10.38 -13.06 8.82
N LYS A 63 10.17 -13.72 9.96
CA LYS A 63 10.53 -15.13 10.16
C LYS A 63 9.60 -15.97 9.27
N THR A 64 10.16 -16.78 8.37
CA THR A 64 9.40 -17.81 7.64
C THR A 64 9.93 -19.18 8.01
N ASN A 65 9.02 -20.08 8.41
CA ASN A 65 9.23 -21.54 8.42
C ASN A 65 8.67 -22.12 7.11
N PRO A 66 9.15 -23.27 6.60
CA PRO A 66 9.21 -23.53 5.17
C PRO A 66 7.97 -24.21 4.54
N ILE A 67 7.90 -23.94 3.23
CA ILE A 67 7.18 -24.54 2.11
C ILE A 67 7.15 -26.08 2.09
N PRO A 68 6.08 -26.67 1.50
CA PRO A 68 6.19 -27.75 0.51
C PRO A 68 5.50 -27.35 -0.82
N THR A 69 6.22 -27.22 -1.95
CA THR A 69 6.58 -28.19 -3.01
C THR A 69 5.42 -28.55 -3.96
N ALA A 70 5.77 -28.57 -5.25
CA ALA A 70 4.96 -28.34 -6.46
C ALA A 70 4.04 -29.47 -6.97
N SER A 71 3.34 -29.15 -8.06
CA SER A 71 2.78 -29.99 -9.16
C SER A 71 1.25 -29.90 -9.25
N ALA A 72 0.54 -29.81 -10.40
CA ALA A 72 0.86 -30.05 -11.80
C ALA A 72 -0.01 -29.17 -12.73
N THR A 73 0.47 -28.99 -13.97
CA THR A 73 -0.20 -28.36 -15.12
C THR A 73 -1.39 -29.18 -15.64
N PRO A 74 -2.46 -28.51 -16.15
CA PRO A 74 -3.05 -28.97 -17.41
C PRO A 74 -3.32 -27.85 -18.45
N THR A 75 -2.88 -28.19 -19.65
CA THR A 75 -3.39 -27.95 -21.02
C THR A 75 -4.39 -26.82 -21.31
N ALA A 76 -4.01 -25.96 -22.25
CA ALA A 76 -4.78 -24.87 -22.83
C ALA A 76 -5.97 -25.36 -23.68
N SER A 77 -7.09 -24.62 -23.64
CA SER A 77 -8.21 -24.74 -24.57
C SER A 77 -8.78 -23.36 -24.95
N ALA A 78 -8.93 -23.18 -26.26
CA ALA A 78 -9.64 -22.18 -27.06
C ALA A 78 -9.73 -20.70 -26.59
N THR A 79 -9.00 -19.87 -27.33
CA THR A 79 -9.04 -18.39 -27.37
C THR A 79 -10.42 -17.83 -27.78
N PRO A 80 -11.09 -17.00 -26.96
CA PRO A 80 -12.08 -16.06 -27.45
C PRO A 80 -11.39 -14.82 -28.05
N THR A 81 -11.87 -14.42 -29.22
CA THR A 81 -11.45 -13.25 -29.99
C THR A 81 -11.42 -11.98 -29.12
N ALA A 82 -10.26 -11.32 -29.04
CA ALA A 82 -10.07 -10.07 -28.33
C ALA A 82 -10.94 -8.97 -28.94
N SER A 83 -11.93 -8.51 -28.17
CA SER A 83 -12.58 -7.21 -28.37
C SER A 83 -11.52 -6.11 -28.21
N ALA A 84 -11.53 -5.12 -29.10
CA ALA A 84 -10.54 -4.05 -29.12
C ALA A 84 -10.36 -3.41 -27.74
N THR A 85 -9.17 -3.57 -27.17
CA THR A 85 -8.75 -2.90 -25.94
C THR A 85 -8.76 -1.38 -26.20
N PRO A 86 -9.59 -0.58 -25.51
CA PRO A 86 -9.49 0.87 -25.61
C PRO A 86 -8.06 1.28 -25.23
N THR A 87 -7.46 2.15 -26.05
CA THR A 87 -6.12 2.68 -25.79
C THR A 87 -6.10 3.30 -24.40
N ALA A 88 -5.42 2.64 -23.46
CA ALA A 88 -5.33 3.10 -22.08
C ALA A 88 -4.59 4.44 -22.07
N ASP A 89 -5.31 5.51 -21.72
CA ASP A 89 -4.67 6.75 -21.28
C ASP A 89 -3.78 6.41 -20.08
N PRO A 90 -2.47 6.71 -20.09
CA PRO A 90 -1.58 6.46 -18.96
C PRO A 90 -2.08 7.09 -17.65
N ALA A 91 -2.92 8.13 -17.73
CA ALA A 91 -3.58 8.70 -16.58
C ALA A 91 -4.66 7.78 -16.00
N ASN A 92 -5.40 7.02 -16.82
CA ASN A 92 -6.60 6.27 -16.45
C ASN A 92 -6.35 4.75 -16.41
N PHE A 93 -5.47 4.30 -15.51
CA PHE A 93 -5.05 2.90 -15.44
C PHE A 93 -5.83 2.04 -14.42
N LEU A 94 -6.71 2.66 -13.61
CA LEU A 94 -7.52 1.93 -12.63
C LEU A 94 -8.80 1.43 -13.31
N ILE A 95 -8.74 0.18 -13.77
CA ILE A 95 -9.79 -0.49 -14.57
C ILE A 95 -10.84 -1.23 -13.73
N VAL A 96 -10.64 -1.30 -12.41
CA VAL A 96 -11.54 -1.97 -11.45
C VAL A 96 -11.84 -1.02 -10.31
N SER A 97 -13.13 -0.95 -9.93
CA SER A 97 -13.54 -0.21 -8.76
C SER A 97 -13.01 -0.89 -7.49
N PRO A 98 -12.31 -0.16 -6.60
CA PRO A 98 -11.71 -0.75 -5.39
C PRO A 98 -12.75 -1.20 -4.36
N ILE A 99 -14.00 -0.77 -4.51
CA ILE A 99 -15.16 -1.09 -3.66
C ILE A 99 -16.43 -0.87 -4.49
N ASP A 100 -17.54 -1.56 -4.18
CA ASP A 100 -18.83 -1.24 -4.79
C ASP A 100 -19.35 0.13 -4.29
N PRO A 101 -19.49 1.16 -5.14
CA PRO A 101 -19.96 2.47 -4.68
C PRO A 101 -21.38 2.43 -4.11
N LYS A 102 -22.20 1.43 -4.44
CA LYS A 102 -23.57 1.31 -3.91
C LYS A 102 -23.62 1.07 -2.41
N VAL A 103 -22.56 0.53 -1.82
CA VAL A 103 -22.49 0.28 -0.37
C VAL A 103 -22.04 1.49 0.44
N ILE A 104 -21.67 2.60 -0.22
CA ILE A 104 -21.17 3.82 0.42
C ILE A 104 -22.32 4.80 0.63
N SER A 105 -22.43 5.36 1.83
CA SER A 105 -23.39 6.42 2.18
C SER A 105 -22.82 7.81 1.94
N LYS A 106 -21.55 8.03 2.29
CA LYS A 106 -20.80 9.26 2.00
C LYS A 106 -19.30 8.99 1.94
N ILE A 107 -18.57 9.85 1.25
CA ILE A 107 -17.11 9.80 1.11
C ILE A 107 -16.51 11.17 1.40
N SER A 108 -15.39 11.23 2.12
CA SER A 108 -14.65 12.48 2.28
C SER A 108 -13.98 12.87 0.98
N LYS A 109 -13.87 14.17 0.71
CA LYS A 109 -13.12 14.67 -0.43
C LYS A 109 -11.62 14.46 -0.23
N PHE A 110 -10.87 14.30 -1.31
CA PHE A 110 -9.42 14.43 -1.30
C PHE A 110 -9.05 15.87 -0.95
N ARG A 111 -8.00 16.07 -0.13
CA ARG A 111 -7.66 17.35 0.51
C ARG A 111 -8.73 17.88 1.47
N SER A 112 -9.52 17.00 2.10
CA SER A 112 -10.48 17.38 3.14
C SER A 112 -9.83 17.55 4.52
N CYS A 113 -10.59 18.09 5.47
CA CYS A 113 -10.23 18.14 6.90
C CYS A 113 -10.83 16.96 7.69
N VAL A 114 -10.98 15.80 7.05
CA VAL A 114 -11.55 14.60 7.66
C VAL A 114 -10.42 13.67 8.14
N GLY A 115 -10.54 13.16 9.36
CA GLY A 115 -9.60 12.19 9.93
C GLY A 115 -8.23 12.79 10.20
N HIS A 116 -7.20 12.26 9.51
CA HIS A 116 -5.80 12.59 9.77
C HIS A 116 -5.15 13.39 8.65
N ASP A 117 -4.16 14.20 9.03
CA ASP A 117 -3.26 14.89 8.11
C ASP A 117 -2.31 13.90 7.44
N TYR A 118 -2.38 13.84 6.11
CA TYR A 118 -1.51 13.00 5.28
C TYR A 118 -0.72 13.84 4.25
N SER A 119 -0.71 15.16 4.43
CA SER A 119 -0.20 16.13 3.47
C SER A 119 1.32 16.16 3.24
N PRO A 120 2.20 15.84 4.22
CA PRO A 120 3.64 16.03 4.02
C PRO A 120 4.25 15.12 2.93
N GLY A 121 3.50 14.16 2.40
CA GLY A 121 3.94 13.21 1.39
C GLY A 121 4.08 11.80 1.97
N PHE A 122 4.17 10.82 1.06
CA PHE A 122 4.16 9.40 1.44
C PHE A 122 5.34 9.02 2.33
N SER A 123 6.54 9.51 2.04
CA SER A 123 7.75 9.21 2.82
C SER A 123 7.65 9.68 4.27
N ALA A 124 7.09 10.87 4.50
CA ALA A 124 6.87 11.37 5.85
C ALA A 124 5.82 10.56 6.59
N LYS A 125 4.65 10.34 5.96
CA LYS A 125 3.52 9.74 6.67
C LYS A 125 3.59 8.22 6.81
N MET A 126 4.26 7.53 5.89
CA MET A 126 4.28 6.06 5.85
C MET A 126 5.68 5.47 6.04
N GLN A 127 6.76 6.26 5.93
CA GLN A 127 8.13 5.78 6.14
C GLN A 127 8.89 6.50 7.27
N ASN A 128 8.27 7.49 7.93
CA ASN A 128 8.92 8.33 8.94
C ASN A 128 10.23 8.99 8.41
N LYS A 129 10.20 9.47 7.17
CA LYS A 129 11.32 10.16 6.52
C LYS A 129 10.96 11.60 6.20
N PRO A 130 11.91 12.55 6.29
CA PRO A 130 11.66 13.92 5.85
C PRO A 130 11.13 13.94 4.41
N SER A 131 10.15 14.81 4.17
CA SER A 131 9.56 15.01 2.85
C SER A 131 9.36 16.50 2.64
N GLU A 132 9.52 16.96 1.41
CA GLU A 132 9.16 18.32 1.01
C GLU A 132 7.65 18.48 1.20
N SER A 133 7.20 19.68 1.62
CA SER A 133 5.79 19.99 1.91
C SER A 133 4.95 20.09 0.63
N LEU A 134 4.80 18.96 -0.07
CA LEU A 134 3.99 18.78 -1.28
C LEU A 134 2.55 19.25 -1.03
N GLU A 135 2.02 18.92 0.14
CA GLU A 135 0.74 19.38 0.66
C GLU A 135 0.90 19.78 2.14
N ILE A 136 0.01 20.64 2.64
CA ILE A 136 0.07 21.16 4.01
C ILE A 136 -1.30 21.05 4.67
N ALA A 137 -1.39 20.43 5.85
CA ALA A 137 -2.57 20.38 6.71
C ALA A 137 -3.85 19.97 5.96
N ARG A 138 -3.88 18.74 5.43
CA ARG A 138 -5.05 18.17 4.74
C ARG A 138 -4.97 16.66 4.63
N SER A 139 -6.13 16.01 4.62
CA SER A 139 -6.17 14.58 4.37
C SER A 139 -5.85 14.30 2.90
N MET A 140 -5.03 13.29 2.69
CA MET A 140 -4.69 12.78 1.35
C MET A 140 -5.27 11.39 1.12
N LYS A 141 -6.31 11.04 1.89
CA LYS A 141 -7.09 9.81 1.75
C LYS A 141 -8.54 10.15 1.44
N HIS A 142 -9.28 9.14 1.03
CA HIS A 142 -10.73 9.15 1.11
C HIS A 142 -11.17 8.29 2.29
N TYR A 143 -12.00 8.86 3.17
CA TYR A 143 -12.74 8.19 4.22
C TYR A 143 -14.13 7.81 3.69
N LEU A 144 -14.44 6.52 3.68
CA LEU A 144 -15.67 5.95 3.15
C LEU A 144 -16.55 5.52 4.32
N PHE A 145 -17.77 6.02 4.34
CA PHE A 145 -18.79 5.65 5.31
C PHE A 145 -19.75 4.68 4.63
N LEU A 146 -19.98 3.52 5.22
CA LEU A 146 -20.77 2.45 4.63
C LEU A 146 -22.25 2.60 5.02
N LYS A 147 -23.17 2.12 4.18
CA LYS A 147 -24.62 2.10 4.48
C LYS A 147 -24.93 1.06 5.56
N VAL A 148 -25.82 1.40 6.50
CA VAL A 148 -26.28 0.55 7.61
C VAL A 148 -27.83 0.45 7.60
N PRO A 149 -28.45 -0.66 8.07
CA PRO A 149 -27.84 -1.90 8.55
C PRO A 149 -27.31 -2.77 7.39
N PHE A 150 -26.28 -3.57 7.66
CA PHE A 150 -25.71 -4.47 6.67
C PHE A 150 -26.70 -5.59 6.31
N ILE A 151 -26.80 -5.93 5.02
CA ILE A 151 -27.58 -7.10 4.57
C ILE A 151 -26.78 -8.38 4.96
N PRO A 152 -27.42 -9.47 5.43
CA PRO A 152 -26.76 -10.64 6.07
C PRO A 152 -25.66 -11.41 5.30
N SER A 153 -25.26 -11.01 4.08
CA SER A 153 -24.08 -11.53 3.37
C SER A 153 -22.74 -10.88 3.82
N GLY A 154 -22.79 -9.96 4.79
CA GLY A 154 -21.79 -9.80 5.84
C GLY A 154 -20.50 -9.02 5.57
N ASN A 155 -19.85 -9.18 4.42
CA ASN A 155 -18.53 -8.58 4.19
C ASN A 155 -18.53 -7.67 2.95
N VAL A 156 -18.39 -6.36 3.16
CA VAL A 156 -18.04 -5.43 2.08
C VAL A 156 -16.62 -5.73 1.66
N LYS A 157 -16.40 -6.08 0.38
CA LYS A 157 -15.07 -6.43 -0.11
C LYS A 157 -14.40 -5.24 -0.80
N GLY A 158 -13.09 -5.13 -0.59
CA GLY A 158 -12.23 -4.33 -1.42
C GLY A 158 -11.53 -5.20 -2.47
N PHE A 159 -11.40 -4.66 -3.68
CA PHE A 159 -10.85 -5.36 -4.84
C PHE A 159 -9.58 -4.69 -5.33
N ALA A 160 -8.56 -5.47 -5.69
CA ALA A 160 -7.33 -4.94 -6.27
C ALA A 160 -7.67 -4.16 -7.56
N PRO A 161 -7.34 -2.86 -7.65
CA PRO A 161 -7.70 -2.06 -8.81
C PRO A 161 -6.75 -2.27 -10.01
N PHE A 162 -5.60 -2.91 -9.77
CA PHE A 162 -4.60 -3.27 -10.76
C PHE A 162 -3.85 -4.54 -10.33
N GLU A 163 -3.13 -5.15 -11.27
CA GLU A 163 -2.20 -6.24 -10.98
C GLU A 163 -1.02 -5.74 -10.12
N GLY A 164 -0.70 -6.48 -9.06
CA GLY A 164 0.38 -6.07 -8.16
C GLY A 164 0.81 -7.13 -7.16
N THR A 165 1.73 -6.71 -6.29
CA THR A 165 2.24 -7.51 -5.17
C THR A 165 1.65 -6.97 -3.88
N VAL A 166 1.15 -7.87 -3.04
CA VAL A 166 0.53 -7.56 -1.76
C VAL A 166 1.58 -7.31 -0.69
N ARG A 167 1.37 -6.26 0.12
CA ARG A 167 1.97 -6.10 1.44
C ARG A 167 0.86 -5.82 2.46
N ILE A 168 0.98 -6.40 3.64
CA ILE A 168 0.04 -6.26 4.75
C ILE A 168 0.78 -5.67 5.94
N GLN A 169 0.15 -4.68 6.58
CA GLN A 169 0.63 -4.07 7.81
C GLN A 169 -0.51 -4.07 8.83
N THR A 170 -0.33 -4.76 9.94
CA THR A 170 -1.27 -4.70 11.07
C THR A 170 -1.28 -3.29 11.65
N GLU A 171 -2.46 -2.76 11.94
CA GLU A 171 -2.57 -1.43 12.50
C GLU A 171 -2.29 -1.41 14.00
N GLN A 172 -1.52 -0.41 14.45
CA GLN A 172 -1.24 -0.21 15.88
C GLN A 172 -2.50 0.20 16.66
N SER A 173 -3.49 0.77 15.97
CA SER A 173 -4.80 1.13 16.52
C SER A 173 -5.61 -0.07 16.99
N GLY A 174 -5.26 -1.29 16.54
CA GLY A 174 -6.08 -2.48 16.71
C GLY A 174 -7.29 -2.52 15.75
N ASN A 175 -7.42 -1.56 14.82
CA ASN A 175 -8.50 -1.55 13.85
C ASN A 175 -8.12 -2.29 12.57
N GLY A 176 -7.96 -3.62 12.64
CA GLY A 176 -7.63 -4.46 11.49
C GLY A 176 -6.25 -4.20 10.88
N ALA A 177 -6.16 -4.30 9.56
CA ALA A 177 -4.91 -4.16 8.81
C ALA A 177 -5.03 -3.20 7.63
N GLN A 178 -3.85 -2.75 7.18
CA GLN A 178 -3.65 -2.07 5.92
C GLN A 178 -3.19 -3.07 4.86
N VAL A 179 -3.85 -3.08 3.70
CA VAL A 179 -3.48 -3.92 2.55
C VAL A 179 -2.99 -3.01 1.42
N PHE A 180 -1.74 -3.20 1.02
CA PHE A 180 -1.06 -2.45 -0.03
C PHE A 180 -0.93 -3.31 -1.29
N ILE A 181 -1.40 -2.81 -2.42
CA ILE A 181 -1.21 -3.42 -3.73
C ILE A 181 -0.21 -2.57 -4.51
N MET A 182 0.97 -3.13 -4.78
CA MET A 182 2.09 -2.40 -5.40
C MET A 182 2.34 -2.93 -6.82
N ASN A 183 2.31 -2.07 -7.83
CA ASN A 183 2.65 -2.44 -9.21
C ASN A 183 4.09 -2.05 -9.59
N GLU A 184 4.52 -2.52 -10.76
CA GLU A 184 5.89 -2.30 -11.26
C GLU A 184 6.16 -0.84 -11.68
N SER A 185 5.11 -0.08 -11.96
CA SER A 185 5.19 1.35 -12.32
C SER A 185 5.36 2.26 -11.09
N GLY A 186 5.37 1.71 -9.88
CA GLY A 186 5.52 2.48 -8.64
C GLY A 186 4.21 3.02 -8.07
N TRP A 187 3.06 2.59 -8.57
CA TRP A 187 1.77 2.90 -7.96
C TRP A 187 1.48 1.94 -6.82
N ILE A 188 0.93 2.48 -5.74
CA ILE A 188 0.50 1.71 -4.57
C ILE A 188 -0.92 2.11 -4.23
N PHE A 189 -1.83 1.13 -4.24
CA PHE A 189 -3.18 1.32 -3.71
C PHE A 189 -3.23 0.77 -2.29
N VAL A 190 -3.81 1.51 -1.36
CA VAL A 190 -3.87 1.13 0.06
C VAL A 190 -5.31 1.10 0.53
N PHE A 191 -5.68 -0.03 1.13
CA PHE A 191 -6.91 -0.22 1.88
C PHE A 191 -6.59 -0.18 3.37
N PHE A 192 -7.42 0.49 4.17
CA PHE A 192 -7.25 0.63 5.61
C PHE A 192 -8.40 -0.04 6.38
N HIS A 193 -8.16 -0.40 7.64
CA HIS A 193 -9.21 -0.79 8.59
C HIS A 193 -10.01 -2.08 8.28
N GLY A 194 -9.41 -3.08 7.63
CA GLY A 194 -10.11 -4.32 7.26
C GLY A 194 -9.31 -5.59 7.52
N ASP A 195 -9.97 -6.73 7.33
CA ASP A 195 -9.35 -8.05 7.41
C ASP A 195 -8.77 -8.44 6.04
N PRO A 196 -7.46 -8.73 5.93
CA PRO A 196 -6.87 -9.16 4.67
C PRO A 196 -7.46 -10.48 4.18
N LEU A 197 -7.78 -10.55 2.89
CA LEU A 197 -8.21 -11.78 2.20
C LEU A 197 -7.07 -12.46 1.43
N VAL A 198 -5.88 -11.88 1.51
CA VAL A 198 -4.64 -12.25 0.82
C VAL A 198 -3.48 -12.29 1.81
N GLN A 199 -2.30 -12.72 1.37
CA GLN A 199 -1.10 -12.80 2.19
C GLN A 199 0.06 -11.92 1.69
N ASN A 200 1.01 -11.63 2.59
CA ASN A 200 2.23 -10.87 2.26
C ASN A 200 3.03 -11.52 1.12
N GLY A 201 3.33 -10.75 0.07
CA GLY A 201 4.08 -11.21 -1.10
C GLY A 201 3.24 -11.91 -2.16
N GLU A 202 1.94 -12.12 -1.93
CA GLU A 202 1.02 -12.66 -2.92
C GLU A 202 0.93 -11.74 -4.16
N LYS A 203 0.73 -12.36 -5.32
CA LYS A 203 0.47 -11.67 -6.59
C LYS A 203 -1.02 -11.70 -6.85
N VAL A 204 -1.61 -10.53 -7.07
CA VAL A 204 -3.04 -10.37 -7.36
C VAL A 204 -3.23 -9.72 -8.72
N LYS A 205 -4.34 -10.03 -9.38
CA LYS A 205 -4.82 -9.38 -10.60
C LYS A 205 -5.83 -8.30 -10.26
N ALA A 206 -6.07 -7.39 -11.21
CA ALA A 206 -7.20 -6.47 -11.12
C ALA A 206 -8.51 -7.28 -10.95
N GLY A 207 -9.31 -6.91 -9.94
CA GLY A 207 -10.57 -7.59 -9.62
C GLY A 207 -10.48 -8.64 -8.52
N ASP A 208 -9.29 -9.05 -8.09
CA ASP A 208 -9.16 -10.01 -7.00
C ASP A 208 -9.61 -9.37 -5.67
N PRO A 209 -10.38 -10.05 -4.82
CA PRO A 209 -10.75 -9.56 -3.50
C PRO A 209 -9.54 -9.61 -2.57
N VAL A 210 -9.19 -8.48 -1.94
CA VAL A 210 -7.96 -8.35 -1.13
C VAL A 210 -8.21 -7.98 0.32
N ILE A 211 -9.37 -7.43 0.63
CA ILE A 211 -9.73 -7.02 1.99
C ILE A 211 -11.23 -7.17 2.20
N SER A 212 -11.65 -7.48 3.41
CA SER A 212 -13.04 -7.41 3.85
C SER A 212 -13.23 -6.39 4.95
N TRP A 213 -14.35 -5.68 4.87
CA TRP A 213 -14.84 -4.77 5.88
C TRP A 213 -16.21 -5.21 6.42
N TRP A 214 -16.47 -4.98 7.71
CA TRP A 214 -15.54 -4.43 8.70
C TRP A 214 -14.45 -5.43 9.10
N SER A 215 -13.35 -4.94 9.70
CA SER A 215 -12.46 -5.85 10.40
C SER A 215 -13.23 -6.48 11.57
N LYS A 216 -12.88 -7.72 11.92
CA LYS A 216 -13.40 -8.40 13.13
C LYS A 216 -13.19 -7.59 14.42
N ASP A 217 -12.21 -6.68 14.44
CA ASP A 217 -11.83 -5.87 15.60
C ASP A 217 -12.55 -4.50 15.61
N GLN A 218 -13.30 -4.15 14.56
CA GLN A 218 -13.90 -2.82 14.38
C GLN A 218 -14.85 -2.44 15.52
N SER A 219 -15.72 -3.35 15.97
CA SER A 219 -16.68 -3.03 17.04
C SER A 219 -15.97 -2.71 18.35
N ALA A 220 -14.91 -3.46 18.67
CA ALA A 220 -14.11 -3.22 19.87
C ALA A 220 -13.32 -1.90 19.75
N PHE A 221 -12.78 -1.61 18.57
CA PHE A 221 -12.09 -0.34 18.29
C PHE A 221 -13.04 0.88 18.36
N ALA A 222 -14.23 0.76 17.79
CA ALA A 222 -15.23 1.83 17.87
C ALA A 222 -15.61 2.11 19.32
N ALA A 223 -15.86 1.06 20.11
CA ALA A 223 -16.17 1.22 21.54
C ALA A 223 -15.02 1.86 22.33
N SER A 224 -13.76 1.49 22.05
CA SER A 224 -12.59 2.06 22.75
C SER A 224 -12.36 3.54 22.44
N THR A 225 -12.93 4.04 21.34
CA THR A 225 -12.87 5.44 20.92
C THR A 225 -14.17 6.21 21.19
N GLY A 226 -15.13 5.61 21.91
CA GLY A 226 -16.42 6.22 22.23
C GLY A 226 -17.38 6.34 21.04
N GLY A 227 -17.11 5.61 19.95
CA GLY A 227 -17.91 5.56 18.74
C GLY A 227 -18.73 4.27 18.60
N THR A 228 -19.37 4.13 17.43
CA THR A 228 -20.10 2.93 17.03
C THR A 228 -19.69 2.48 15.63
N ALA A 229 -20.07 1.27 15.23
CA ALA A 229 -19.79 0.77 13.89
C ALA A 229 -20.48 1.63 12.81
N GLU A 230 -21.66 2.16 13.09
CA GLU A 230 -22.45 3.01 12.19
C GLU A 230 -21.79 4.37 11.92
N ASN A 231 -21.01 4.86 12.88
CA ASN A 231 -20.27 6.13 12.78
C ASN A 231 -18.82 5.94 12.33
N SER A 232 -18.41 4.70 12.05
CA SER A 232 -17.05 4.37 11.61
C SER A 232 -16.88 4.58 10.10
N SER A 233 -15.63 4.76 9.67
CA SER A 233 -15.24 4.80 8.26
C SER A 233 -14.13 3.80 7.96
N VAL A 234 -14.03 3.39 6.70
CA VAL A 234 -12.85 2.73 6.13
C VAL A 234 -12.15 3.69 5.20
N ASP A 235 -10.85 3.50 4.94
CA ASP A 235 -10.12 4.45 4.11
C ASP A 235 -9.52 3.77 2.88
N ILE A 236 -9.37 4.56 1.81
CA ILE A 236 -8.55 4.20 0.65
C ILE A 236 -7.58 5.33 0.31
N ALA A 237 -6.42 4.96 -0.23
CA ALA A 237 -5.44 5.91 -0.74
C ALA A 237 -4.75 5.36 -1.99
N LEU A 238 -4.38 6.26 -2.92
CA LEU A 238 -3.46 5.96 -4.00
C LEU A 238 -2.16 6.73 -3.76
N ILE A 239 -1.03 6.07 -4.03
CA ILE A 239 0.30 6.63 -3.85
C ILE A 239 1.06 6.48 -5.16
N ASP A 240 1.65 7.58 -5.61
CA ASP A 240 2.73 7.58 -6.58
C ASP A 240 4.04 7.53 -5.80
N PHE A 241 4.61 6.32 -5.69
CA PHE A 241 5.83 6.09 -4.92
C PHE A 241 7.01 6.87 -5.51
N MET A 242 7.06 6.99 -6.84
CA MET A 242 8.17 7.61 -7.56
C MET A 242 8.16 9.13 -7.37
N ALA A 243 6.97 9.75 -7.34
CA ALA A 243 6.80 11.17 -7.05
C ALA A 243 6.62 11.48 -5.55
N ASN A 244 6.70 10.48 -4.67
CA ASN A 244 6.55 10.63 -3.22
C ASN A 244 5.24 11.32 -2.79
N LYS A 245 4.17 11.17 -3.58
CA LYS A 245 2.89 11.85 -3.35
C LYS A 245 1.74 10.89 -3.17
N PHE A 246 0.74 11.34 -2.44
CA PHE A 246 -0.60 10.76 -2.49
C PHE A 246 -1.37 11.36 -3.66
N GLU A 247 -2.23 10.56 -4.27
CA GLU A 247 -3.16 10.97 -5.31
C GLU A 247 -4.57 10.47 -4.99
N SER A 248 -5.56 11.11 -5.61
CA SER A 248 -6.92 10.60 -5.58
C SER A 248 -7.08 9.52 -6.66
N PRO A 249 -7.59 8.32 -6.34
CA PRO A 249 -7.86 7.30 -7.35
C PRO A 249 -8.88 7.77 -8.40
N PHE A 250 -9.74 8.73 -8.08
CA PHE A 250 -10.70 9.32 -9.03
C PHE A 250 -10.02 10.09 -10.17
N LEU A 251 -8.75 10.50 -10.02
CA LEU A 251 -7.98 11.08 -11.12
C LEU A 251 -7.48 10.02 -12.11
N HIS A 252 -7.59 8.74 -11.76
CA HIS A 252 -6.98 7.63 -12.49
C HIS A 252 -7.94 6.49 -12.84
N PHE A 253 -9.22 6.61 -12.47
CA PHE A 253 -10.28 5.71 -12.92
C PHE A 253 -10.53 5.86 -14.41
N THR A 254 -10.78 4.74 -15.09
CA THR A 254 -11.27 4.80 -16.48
C THR A 254 -12.64 5.47 -16.55
N PRO A 255 -13.05 5.98 -17.73
CA PRO A 255 -14.39 6.54 -17.93
C PRO A 255 -15.51 5.59 -17.51
N GLU A 256 -15.34 4.27 -17.70
CA GLU A 256 -16.31 3.26 -17.30
C GLU A 256 -16.46 3.20 -15.78
N ILE A 257 -15.35 3.19 -15.04
CA ILE A 257 -15.37 3.20 -13.57
C ILE A 257 -15.91 4.54 -13.06
N LEU A 258 -15.52 5.67 -13.66
CA LEU A 258 -16.08 6.97 -13.32
C LEU A 258 -17.61 7.03 -13.51
N SER A 259 -18.11 6.45 -14.59
CA SER A 259 -19.55 6.33 -14.85
C SER A 259 -20.25 5.47 -13.78
N GLN A 260 -19.64 4.36 -13.38
CA GLN A 260 -20.15 3.52 -12.28
C GLN A 260 -20.27 4.31 -10.97
N TRP A 261 -19.23 5.05 -10.57
CA TRP A 261 -19.25 5.87 -9.36
C TRP A 261 -20.26 7.01 -9.44
N LYS A 262 -20.33 7.69 -10.59
CA LYS A 262 -21.30 8.77 -10.85
C LYS A 262 -22.74 8.28 -10.73
N SER A 263 -23.04 7.05 -11.16
CA SER A 263 -24.38 6.45 -11.00
C SER A 263 -24.80 6.26 -9.54
N SER A 264 -23.85 6.28 -8.61
CA SER A 264 -24.10 6.23 -7.16
C SER A 264 -24.00 7.60 -6.47
N GLY A 265 -23.93 8.69 -7.26
CA GLY A 265 -23.85 10.07 -6.76
C GLY A 265 -22.44 10.58 -6.54
N PHE A 266 -21.41 9.81 -6.93
CA PHE A 266 -20.01 10.17 -6.70
C PHE A 266 -19.34 10.64 -8.00
N ASP A 267 -19.45 11.93 -8.32
CA ASP A 267 -18.79 12.52 -9.48
C ASP A 267 -17.33 12.92 -9.15
N ARG A 268 -16.39 12.60 -10.03
CA ARG A 268 -14.95 12.88 -9.87
C ARG A 268 -14.66 14.31 -9.44
N ASP A 269 -15.27 15.29 -10.08
CA ASP A 269 -14.92 16.70 -9.86
C ASP A 269 -15.46 17.20 -8.51
N SER A 270 -16.46 16.51 -7.96
CA SER A 270 -16.96 16.74 -6.60
C SER A 270 -16.12 16.05 -5.51
N MET A 271 -15.33 15.03 -5.86
CA MET A 271 -14.51 14.26 -4.91
C MET A 271 -13.24 14.97 -4.47
N ILE A 272 -12.85 16.07 -5.12
CA ILE A 272 -11.50 16.63 -4.98
C ILE A 272 -11.61 18.11 -4.67
N ILE A 273 -11.06 18.52 -3.52
CA ILE A 273 -10.79 19.93 -3.27
C ILE A 273 -9.48 20.27 -3.99
N SER A 274 -9.47 21.36 -4.77
CA SER A 274 -8.26 21.78 -5.46
C SER A 274 -7.18 22.19 -4.46
N LYS A 275 -5.91 22.02 -4.83
CA LYS A 275 -4.79 22.43 -3.97
C LYS A 275 -4.90 23.91 -3.61
N THR A 276 -5.12 24.77 -4.61
CA THR A 276 -5.28 26.21 -4.41
C THR A 276 -6.41 26.54 -3.44
N SER A 277 -7.59 25.93 -3.59
CA SER A 277 -8.72 26.16 -2.69
C SER A 277 -8.38 25.74 -1.25
N ARG A 278 -7.71 24.59 -1.07
CA ARG A 278 -7.28 24.15 0.25
C ARG A 278 -6.15 25.01 0.84
N ASP A 279 -5.21 25.47 0.02
CA ASP A 279 -4.14 26.36 0.46
C ASP A 279 -4.71 27.70 0.96
N SER A 280 -5.79 28.19 0.34
CA SER A 280 -6.52 29.38 0.79
C SER A 280 -7.42 29.16 2.01
N SER A 281 -7.64 27.91 2.43
CA SER A 281 -8.50 27.54 3.56
C SER A 281 -7.97 26.28 4.25
N PRO A 282 -6.79 26.36 4.91
CA PRO A 282 -6.10 25.21 5.46
C PRO A 282 -6.88 24.56 6.61
N CYS A 283 -6.73 23.25 6.78
CA CYS A 283 -7.29 22.57 7.94
C CYS A 283 -6.52 22.94 9.21
N SER A 284 -7.21 22.95 10.35
CA SER A 284 -6.57 23.09 11.65
C SER A 284 -6.12 21.70 12.12
N VAL A 285 -4.82 21.51 12.35
CA VAL A 285 -4.26 20.27 12.89
C VAL A 285 -4.11 20.40 14.41
N GLY A 286 -4.45 19.35 15.13
CA GLY A 286 -4.40 19.28 16.59
C GLY A 286 -2.98 19.23 17.12
N ALA A 287 -2.88 19.28 18.45
CA ALA A 287 -1.59 19.23 19.15
C ALA A 287 -0.83 17.92 18.94
N ASP A 288 -1.51 16.84 18.53
CA ASP A 288 -0.88 15.56 18.17
C ASP A 288 -0.16 15.62 16.80
N GLY A 289 -0.36 16.69 16.02
CA GLY A 289 0.22 16.86 14.69
C GLY A 289 -0.36 15.91 13.64
N GLU A 290 -1.40 15.15 13.98
CA GLU A 290 -1.92 14.05 13.16
C GLU A 290 -3.40 14.20 12.87
N ARG A 291 -4.23 14.64 13.82
CA ARG A 291 -5.68 14.77 13.63
C ARG A 291 -6.11 16.19 13.37
N PHE A 292 -7.17 16.36 12.57
CA PHE A 292 -7.79 17.68 12.45
C PHE A 292 -8.60 18.03 13.69
N THR A 293 -8.64 19.32 14.03
CA THR A 293 -9.49 19.84 15.10
C THR A 293 -10.84 20.28 14.56
N GLY A 294 -11.86 20.18 15.40
CA GLY A 294 -13.24 20.48 15.04
C GLY A 294 -13.93 19.33 14.29
N GLN A 295 -15.25 19.45 14.13
CA GLN A 295 -16.00 18.51 13.30
C GLN A 295 -15.92 18.96 11.84
N ALA A 296 -15.59 18.04 10.95
CA ALA A 296 -15.60 18.30 9.52
C ALA A 296 -17.03 18.65 9.07
N THR A 297 -17.16 19.79 8.40
CA THR A 297 -18.40 20.32 7.85
C THR A 297 -18.90 19.49 6.66
N SER A 298 -20.16 19.65 6.29
CA SER A 298 -20.79 18.85 5.22
C SER A 298 -20.12 19.01 3.85
N ASP A 299 -19.53 20.17 3.56
CA ASP A 299 -18.79 20.46 2.32
C ASP A 299 -17.49 19.63 2.19
N GLN A 300 -17.03 19.00 3.25
CA GLN A 300 -15.89 18.08 3.25
C GLN A 300 -16.23 16.69 2.70
N TYR A 301 -17.52 16.43 2.45
CA TYR A 301 -18.03 15.14 2.00
C TYR A 301 -18.78 15.26 0.68
N VAL A 302 -18.94 14.11 0.03
CA VAL A 302 -19.96 13.89 -1.00
C VAL A 302 -20.85 12.75 -0.53
N VAL A 303 -22.15 12.94 -0.63
CA VAL A 303 -23.17 11.99 -0.16
C VAL A 303 -23.68 11.20 -1.36
N ALA A 304 -23.94 9.91 -1.17
CA ALA A 304 -24.54 9.06 -2.19
C ALA A 304 -25.89 9.61 -2.65
N SER A 305 -26.24 9.42 -3.92
CA SER A 305 -27.60 9.66 -4.39
C SER A 305 -28.56 8.64 -3.77
N SER A 306 -29.75 9.10 -3.39
CA SER A 306 -30.87 8.27 -2.93
C SER A 306 -31.35 7.31 -4.00
#